data_AF-A0A1U9UUP4-F1
#
_entry.id   AF-A0A1U9UUP4-F1
#
_cell.length_a   1.000
_cell.length_b   1.000
_cell.length_c   1.000
_cell.angle_alpha   90.00
_cell.angle_beta   90.00
_cell.angle_gamma   90.00
#
_symmetry.space_group_name_H-M   'P 1'
#
loop_
_entity.id
_entity.type
_entity.pdbx_description
1 polymer ?
#
loop_
_entity_poly.entity_id
_entity_poly.type
_entity_poly.pdbx_seq_one_letter_code
_entity_poly.pdbx_strand_id
1 'polypeptide(L)'
;MSLPQYVTINGTNYTTAKLSAEAHVQVQNIQVADAEIARLQQQLALAQTARNAYSAALVASVKGEAATAPAAPAKKPRAPRKTAAKPKAQ
;
A
#
# COMPACT_ATOMS: atom_id res chain seq x y z
N MET A 1 -17.68 18.49 4.68
CA MET A 1 -16.23 18.43 4.95
C MET A 1 -15.57 19.64 4.31
N SER A 2 -14.65 20.31 5.00
CA SER A 2 -13.91 21.44 4.41
C SER A 2 -12.84 20.91 3.47
N LEU A 3 -12.73 21.48 2.28
CA LEU A 3 -11.61 21.22 1.40
C LEU A 3 -10.32 21.83 1.99
N PRO A 4 -9.15 21.23 1.75
CA PRO A 4 -7.86 21.81 2.17
C PRO A 4 -7.61 23.13 1.44
N GLN A 5 -6.68 23.96 1.95
CA GLN A 5 -6.34 25.25 1.33
C GLN A 5 -5.76 25.12 -0.09
N TYR A 6 -5.09 23.99 -0.35
CA TYR A 6 -4.51 23.66 -1.65
C TYR A 6 -4.83 22.22 -2.01
N VAL A 7 -5.04 21.97 -3.29
CA VAL A 7 -5.27 20.65 -3.87
C VAL A 7 -4.27 20.45 -4.99
N THR A 8 -3.55 19.33 -4.97
CA THR A 8 -2.64 18.93 -6.04
C THR A 8 -3.36 17.97 -6.97
N ILE A 9 -3.50 18.34 -8.24
CA ILE A 9 -4.06 17.47 -9.29
C ILE A 9 -3.01 17.38 -10.40
N ASN A 10 -2.65 16.15 -10.79
CA ASN A 10 -1.67 15.88 -11.86
C ASN A 10 -0.34 16.64 -11.68
N GLY A 11 0.13 16.77 -10.43
CA GLY A 11 1.37 17.48 -10.09
C GLY A 11 1.27 19.01 -10.11
N THR A 12 0.10 19.57 -10.40
CA THR A 12 -0.14 21.02 -10.35
C THR A 12 -0.91 21.38 -9.07
N ASN A 13 -0.44 22.43 -8.37
CA ASN A 13 -1.09 22.92 -7.16
C ASN A 13 -2.14 23.99 -7.49
N TYR A 14 -3.36 23.78 -7.01
CA TYR A 14 -4.47 24.71 -7.12
C TYR A 14 -4.88 25.20 -5.74
N THR A 15 -5.08 26.52 -5.62
CA THR A 15 -5.64 27.11 -4.39
C THR A 15 -7.14 26.89 -4.41
N THR A 16 -7.70 26.27 -3.38
CA THR A 16 -9.14 25.96 -3.37
C THR A 16 -10.00 27.21 -3.36
N ALA A 17 -9.54 28.30 -2.75
CA ALA A 17 -10.24 29.59 -2.76
C ALA A 17 -10.41 30.23 -4.15
N LYS A 18 -9.66 29.78 -5.16
CA LYS A 18 -9.73 30.28 -6.55
C LYS A 18 -10.48 29.33 -7.49
N LEU A 19 -10.99 28.21 -6.98
CA LEU A 19 -11.75 27.25 -7.77
C LEU A 19 -13.20 27.73 -7.94
N SER A 20 -13.80 27.40 -9.08
CA SER A 20 -15.24 27.58 -9.26
C SER A 20 -16.02 26.56 -8.40
N ALA A 21 -17.30 26.82 -8.15
CA ALA A 21 -18.17 25.87 -7.47
C ALA A 21 -18.20 24.50 -8.16
N GLU A 22 -18.20 24.47 -9.49
CA GLU A 22 -18.12 23.24 -10.28
C GLU A 22 -16.78 22.52 -10.06
N ALA A 23 -15.66 23.25 -10.04
CA ALA A 23 -14.36 22.66 -9.79
C ALA A 23 -14.26 22.06 -8.37
N HIS A 24 -14.90 22.66 -7.36
CA HIS A 24 -14.99 22.06 -6.03
C HIS A 24 -15.70 20.70 -6.02
N VAL A 25 -16.80 20.57 -6.78
CA VAL A 25 -17.51 19.29 -6.93
C VAL A 25 -16.62 18.25 -7.60
N GLN A 26 -15.87 18.64 -8.64
CA GLN A 26 -14.96 17.71 -9.30
C GLN A 26 -13.81 17.27 -8.40
N VAL A 27 -13.25 18.17 -7.59
CA VAL A 27 -12.24 17.79 -6.59
C VAL A 27 -12.79 16.73 -5.62
N GLN A 28 -14.03 16.90 -5.15
CA GLN A 28 -14.65 15.93 -4.26
C GLN A 28 -14.86 14.58 -4.96
N ASN A 29 -15.32 14.57 -6.21
CA ASN A 29 -15.48 13.35 -7.00
C ASN A 29 -14.16 12.61 -7.20
N ILE A 30 -13.06 13.35 -7.48
CA ILE A 30 -11.72 12.78 -7.60
C ILE A 30 -11.29 12.12 -6.28
N GLN A 31 -11.47 12.79 -5.14
CA GLN A 31 -11.11 12.22 -3.83
C GLN A 31 -11.87 10.92 -3.52
N VAL A 32 -13.15 10.84 -3.91
CA VAL A 32 -13.93 9.61 -3.78
C VAL A 32 -13.39 8.52 -4.70
N ALA A 33 -13.09 8.85 -5.96
CA ALA A 33 -12.50 7.90 -6.89
C ALA A 33 -11.14 7.37 -6.41
N ASP A 34 -10.28 8.24 -5.88
CA ASP A 34 -8.97 7.87 -5.32
C ASP A 34 -9.11 6.91 -4.12
N ALA A 35 -10.09 7.15 -3.24
CA ALA A 35 -10.37 6.28 -2.12
C ALA A 35 -10.82 4.87 -2.59
N GLU A 36 -11.67 4.80 -3.61
CA GLU A 36 -12.09 3.51 -4.18
C GLU A 36 -10.93 2.81 -4.90
N ILE A 37 -10.07 3.53 -5.62
CA ILE A 37 -8.86 2.95 -6.22
C ILE A 37 -7.96 2.33 -5.15
N ALA A 38 -7.71 3.03 -4.04
CA ALA A 38 -6.90 2.51 -2.95
C ALA A 38 -7.52 1.23 -2.34
N ARG A 39 -8.84 1.21 -2.16
CA ARG A 39 -9.57 0.03 -1.68
C ARG A 39 -9.44 -1.14 -2.65
N LEU A 40 -9.60 -0.92 -3.96
CA LEU A 40 -9.48 -1.95 -4.98
C LEU A 40 -8.05 -2.51 -5.05
N GLN A 41 -7.03 -1.65 -4.93
CA GLN A 41 -5.63 -2.07 -4.88
C GLN A 41 -5.37 -3.00 -3.69
N GLN A 42 -5.95 -2.71 -2.52
CA GLN A 42 -5.86 -3.58 -1.35
C GLN A 42 -6.50 -4.95 -1.61
N GLN A 43 -7.71 -4.98 -2.20
CA GLN A 43 -8.39 -6.24 -2.53
C GLN A 43 -7.60 -7.05 -3.56
N LEU A 44 -7.02 -6.39 -4.55
CA LEU A 44 -6.18 -7.00 -5.55
C LEU A 44 -4.92 -7.63 -4.92
N ALA A 45 -4.26 -6.96 -3.97
CA ALA A 45 -3.12 -7.51 -3.26
C ALA A 45 -3.47 -8.78 -2.46
N LEU A 46 -4.65 -8.81 -1.84
CA LEU A 46 -5.17 -10.00 -1.15
C LEU A 46 -5.40 -11.15 -2.14
N ALA A 47 -6.06 -10.89 -3.25
CA ALA A 47 -6.33 -11.88 -4.29
C ALA A 47 -5.04 -12.44 -4.90
N GLN A 48 -4.04 -11.59 -5.16
CA GLN A 48 -2.73 -12.00 -5.65
C GLN A 48 -2.01 -12.92 -4.65
N THR A 49 -2.08 -12.61 -3.36
CA THR A 49 -1.50 -13.45 -2.30
C THR A 49 -2.15 -14.83 -2.29
N ALA A 50 -3.49 -14.90 -2.35
CA ALA A 50 -4.22 -16.16 -2.41
C ALA A 50 -3.87 -16.96 -3.67
N ARG A 51 -3.83 -16.32 -4.85
CA ARG A 51 -3.44 -16.95 -6.11
C ARG A 51 -2.05 -17.58 -6.01
N ASN A 52 -1.07 -16.85 -5.46
CA ASN A 52 0.29 -17.34 -5.31
C ASN A 52 0.33 -18.57 -4.38
N ALA A 53 -0.38 -18.53 -3.25
CA ALA A 53 -0.48 -19.68 -2.34
C ALA A 53 -1.08 -20.91 -3.04
N TYR A 54 -2.19 -20.75 -3.77
CA TYR A 54 -2.82 -21.84 -4.50
C TYR A 54 -1.94 -22.38 -5.64
N SER A 55 -1.22 -21.50 -6.34
CA SER A 55 -0.29 -21.94 -7.38
C SER A 55 0.87 -22.78 -6.81
N ALA A 56 1.40 -22.41 -5.64
CA ALA A 56 2.44 -23.17 -4.96
C ALA A 56 1.93 -24.54 -4.50
N ALA A 57 0.72 -24.58 -3.93
CA ALA A 57 0.06 -25.83 -3.51
C ALA A 57 -0.17 -26.76 -4.71
N LEU A 58 -0.62 -26.21 -5.85
CA LEU A 58 -0.81 -26.99 -7.07
C LEU A 58 0.51 -27.61 -7.55
N VAL A 59 1.59 -26.82 -7.64
CA VAL A 59 2.90 -27.32 -8.07
C VAL A 59 3.40 -28.43 -7.15
N ALA A 60 3.25 -28.29 -5.83
CA ALA A 60 3.62 -29.33 -4.87
C ALA A 60 2.84 -30.63 -5.10
N SER A 61 1.52 -30.52 -5.32
CA SER A 61 0.67 -31.68 -5.57
C SER A 61 1.04 -32.43 -6.86
N VAL A 62 1.37 -31.71 -7.94
CA VAL A 62 1.75 -32.30 -9.23
C VAL A 62 3.12 -32.97 -9.17
N LYS A 63 4.04 -32.45 -8.34
CA LYS A 63 5.38 -33.02 -8.16
C LYS A 63 5.40 -34.22 -7.20
N GLY A 64 4.26 -34.58 -6.59
CA GLY A 64 4.17 -35.68 -5.63
C GLY A 64 4.83 -35.40 -4.28
N GLU A 65 5.16 -34.14 -3.98
CA GLU A 65 5.75 -33.72 -2.72
C GLU A 65 4.60 -33.39 -1.76
N ALA A 66 4.35 -34.27 -0.77
CA ALA A 66 3.28 -34.11 0.19
C ALA A 66 3.35 -32.73 0.89
N ALA A 67 2.26 -31.98 0.75
CA ALA A 67 2.16 -30.56 1.07
C ALA A 67 2.46 -30.24 2.54
N THR A 68 3.69 -29.84 2.86
CA THR A 68 3.92 -28.90 3.96
C THR A 68 3.47 -27.52 3.49
N ALA A 69 2.45 -26.99 4.15
CA ALA A 69 1.94 -25.62 3.97
C ALA A 69 3.10 -24.62 3.85
N PRO A 70 3.00 -23.57 3.01
CA PRO A 70 4.01 -22.54 2.99
C PRO A 70 3.86 -21.75 4.29
N ALA A 71 4.60 -22.17 5.32
CA ALA A 71 5.01 -21.27 6.36
C ALA A 71 5.58 -20.03 5.65
N ALA A 72 4.98 -18.86 5.91
CA ALA A 72 5.61 -17.59 5.62
C ALA A 72 7.09 -17.75 5.97
N PRO A 73 8.05 -17.46 5.06
CA PRO A 73 9.45 -17.67 5.37
C PRO A 73 9.72 -16.87 6.63
N ALA A 74 9.94 -17.57 7.74
CA ALA A 74 10.31 -16.98 9.00
C ALA A 74 11.64 -16.29 8.74
N LYS A 75 11.57 -15.01 8.36
CA LYS A 75 12.74 -14.16 8.28
C LYS A 75 13.34 -14.24 9.67
N LYS A 76 14.50 -14.89 9.77
CA LYS A 76 15.30 -15.00 11.00
C LYS A 76 15.22 -13.64 11.72
N PRO A 77 14.97 -13.61 13.05
CA PRO A 77 14.81 -12.36 13.77
C PRO A 77 16.01 -11.47 13.43
N ARG A 78 15.72 -10.33 12.80
CA ARG A 78 16.74 -9.38 12.37
C ARG A 78 17.47 -8.96 13.64
N ALA A 79 18.73 -9.38 13.80
CA ALA A 79 19.53 -9.11 14.98
C ALA A 79 19.45 -7.61 15.33
N PRO A 80 19.33 -7.23 16.61
CA PRO A 80 19.19 -5.84 16.99
C PRO A 80 20.39 -5.05 16.49
N ARG A 81 20.13 -4.00 15.73
CA ARG A 81 21.15 -3.07 15.24
C ARG A 81 21.79 -2.40 16.45
N LYS A 82 23.03 -2.79 16.77
CA LYS A 82 23.85 -2.20 17.84
C LYS A 82 23.95 -0.69 17.60
N THR A 83 23.26 0.11 18.40
CA THR A 83 23.42 1.57 18.44
C THR A 83 24.78 1.86 19.06
N ALA A 84 25.79 2.09 18.24
CA ALA A 84 27.05 2.66 18.70
C ALA A 84 26.79 4.13 19.07
N ALA A 85 26.43 4.37 20.33
CA ALA A 85 26.55 5.68 20.94
C ALA A 85 28.04 6.06 20.95
N LYS A 86 28.42 7.06 20.16
CA LYS A 86 29.71 7.72 20.29
C LYS A 86 29.54 8.79 21.37
N PRO A 87 30.26 8.74 22.52
CA PRO A 87 30.26 9.86 23.44
C PRO A 87 31.03 11.01 22.77
N LYS A 88 30.42 12.20 22.72
CA LYS A 88 31.16 13.44 22.48
C LYS A 88 32.09 13.64 23.67
N ALA A 89 33.40 13.57 23.44
CA ALA A 89 34.39 14.13 24.36
C ALA A 89 34.29 15.66 24.28
N GLN A 90 34.39 16.29 25.45
CA GLN A 90 34.57 17.71 25.66
C GLN A 90 35.90 18.19 25.08
#